data_AF-A0A7J9E0U4-F1
#
_entry.id   AF-A0A7J9E0U4-F1
#
_cell.length_a   1.000
_cell.length_b   1.000
_cell.length_c   1.000
_cell.angle_alpha   90.00
_cell.angle_beta   90.00
_cell.angle_gamma   90.00
#
_symmetry.space_group_name_H-M   'P 1'
#
loop_
_entity.id
_entity.type
_entity.pdbx_description
1 polymer ?
#
loop_
_entity_poly.entity_id
_entity_poly.type
_entity_poly.pdbx_seq_one_letter_code
_entity_poly.pdbx_strand_id
1 'polypeptide(L)'
;MDLSKTDNGDGIAIGWLGHPIFRDKDKHELFICRMPTVFETFPVVLVDKDEIVRADVPFRRAKSKRAQLGESFELDRATLKSDDVFRSSPRSSFTFGHVSFALLFLFRHIWHGPRTLFRDVFTDIDPDLDAQVEFGAFQKLGDPTTRRQVV
;
A
#
# COMPACT_ATOMS: atom_id res chain seq x y z
N MET A 1 -9.53 -22.71 10.00
CA MET A 1 -9.66 -22.37 8.57
C MET A 1 -8.83 -21.12 8.34
N ASP A 2 -7.64 -21.26 7.78
CA ASP A 2 -6.71 -20.16 7.58
C ASP A 2 -7.01 -19.49 6.23
N LEU A 3 -8.00 -18.58 6.20
CA LEU A 3 -8.50 -17.94 4.98
C LEU A 3 -7.48 -17.00 4.30
N SER A 4 -6.32 -16.76 4.92
CA SER A 4 -5.37 -15.73 4.52
C SER A 4 -4.21 -16.21 3.65
N LYS A 5 -4.02 -17.53 3.53
CA LYS A 5 -2.87 -18.11 2.83
C LYS A 5 -2.98 -17.92 1.32
N THR A 6 -1.86 -17.58 0.67
CA THR A 6 -1.74 -17.48 -0.80
C THR A 6 -2.22 -18.74 -1.51
N ASP A 7 -1.86 -19.91 -0.98
CA ASP A 7 -2.19 -21.21 -1.57
C ASP A 7 -3.72 -21.46 -1.66
N ASN A 8 -4.53 -20.78 -0.85
CA ASN A 8 -6.00 -20.86 -0.96
C ASN A 8 -6.54 -20.01 -2.11
N GLY A 9 -5.73 -19.09 -2.65
CA GLY A 9 -6.06 -18.28 -3.80
C GLY A 9 -5.73 -19.02 -5.09
N ASP A 10 -4.45 -19.06 -5.45
CA ASP A 10 -3.99 -19.58 -6.75
C ASP A 10 -3.73 -21.09 -6.77
N GLY A 11 -3.44 -21.68 -5.60
CA GLY A 11 -3.18 -23.11 -5.40
C GLY A 11 -1.75 -23.39 -4.93
N ILE A 12 -1.46 -24.66 -4.62
CA ILE A 12 -0.11 -25.09 -4.20
C ILE A 12 0.74 -25.34 -5.44
N ALA A 13 1.91 -24.71 -5.54
CA ALA A 13 2.83 -24.93 -6.65
C ALA A 13 3.44 -26.34 -6.64
N ILE A 14 3.28 -27.07 -7.74
CA ILE A 14 3.78 -28.45 -7.93
C ILE A 14 5.08 -28.47 -8.74
N GLY A 15 5.14 -27.69 -9.82
CA GLY A 15 6.26 -27.73 -10.75
C GLY A 15 6.26 -26.58 -11.76
N TRP A 16 7.43 -26.30 -12.33
CA TRP A 16 7.60 -25.31 -13.38
C TRP A 16 7.29 -25.92 -14.75
N LEU A 17 6.47 -25.24 -15.54
CA LEU A 17 6.03 -25.72 -16.87
C LEU A 17 7.00 -25.34 -18.00
N GLY A 18 8.12 -24.68 -17.68
CA GLY A 18 9.08 -24.19 -18.65
C GLY A 18 8.75 -22.78 -19.16
N HIS A 19 9.73 -22.16 -19.82
CA HIS A 19 9.60 -20.83 -20.37
C HIS A 19 8.74 -20.85 -21.66
N PRO A 20 7.61 -20.11 -21.71
CA PRO A 20 6.73 -20.14 -22.87
C PRO A 20 7.28 -19.29 -24.02
N ILE A 21 7.46 -19.90 -25.19
CA ILE A 21 7.85 -19.21 -26.43
C ILE A 21 6.64 -19.13 -27.36
N PHE A 22 6.22 -17.90 -27.70
CA PHE A 22 5.14 -17.65 -28.65
C PHE A 22 5.73 -17.28 -30.00
N ARG A 23 5.16 -17.85 -31.08
CA ARG A 23 5.58 -17.55 -32.45
C ARG A 23 4.38 -17.29 -33.34
N ASP A 24 4.49 -16.30 -34.21
CA ASP A 24 3.50 -16.04 -35.26
C ASP A 24 3.65 -17.03 -36.44
N LYS A 25 2.73 -16.96 -37.42
CA LYS A 25 2.79 -17.71 -38.69
C LYS A 25 4.11 -17.49 -39.43
N ASP A 26 4.64 -16.27 -39.38
CA ASP A 26 5.93 -15.89 -39.95
C ASP A 26 7.13 -16.27 -39.07
N LYS A 27 6.89 -17.06 -38.01
CA LYS A 27 7.90 -17.57 -37.04
C LYS A 27 8.63 -16.50 -36.22
N HIS A 28 8.16 -15.24 -36.23
CA HIS A 28 8.65 -14.20 -35.34
C HIS A 28 8.34 -14.56 -33.89
N GLU A 29 9.27 -14.27 -32.98
CA GLU A 29 9.09 -14.50 -31.55
C GLU A 29 8.27 -13.35 -30.94
N LEU A 30 7.23 -13.71 -30.21
CA LEU A 30 6.31 -12.76 -29.60
C LEU A 30 6.49 -12.76 -28.08
N PHE A 31 6.50 -11.57 -27.51
CA PHE A 31 6.54 -11.31 -26.08
C PHE A 31 5.16 -10.89 -25.57
N ILE A 32 4.82 -11.29 -24.36
CA ILE A 32 3.56 -10.91 -23.73
C ILE A 32 3.80 -9.69 -22.83
N CYS A 33 2.96 -8.67 -23.01
CA CYS A 33 2.91 -7.54 -22.08
C CYS A 33 2.44 -8.02 -20.71
N ARG A 34 3.26 -7.84 -19.66
CA ARG A 34 2.95 -8.29 -18.29
C ARG A 34 1.84 -7.45 -17.69
N MET A 35 1.08 -8.04 -16.77
CA MET A 35 0.06 -7.31 -16.02
C MET A 35 0.73 -6.34 -15.02
N PRO A 36 0.46 -5.02 -15.11
CA PRO A 36 0.95 -4.08 -14.11
C PRO A 36 0.19 -4.26 -12.78
N THR A 37 0.84 -3.90 -11.66
CA THR A 37 0.34 -4.16 -10.30
C THR A 37 -1.03 -3.52 -9.98
N VAL A 38 -1.37 -2.41 -10.64
CA VAL A 38 -2.59 -1.64 -10.34
C VAL A 38 -3.86 -2.21 -10.99
N PHE A 39 -3.73 -3.18 -11.89
CA PHE A 39 -4.86 -3.74 -12.63
C PHE A 39 -5.35 -5.05 -12.01
N GLU A 40 -6.67 -5.18 -11.87
CA GLU A 40 -7.32 -6.45 -11.54
C GLU A 40 -7.53 -7.34 -12.78
N THR A 41 -7.69 -6.71 -13.94
CA THR A 41 -7.80 -7.39 -15.24
C THR A 41 -6.99 -6.62 -16.28
N PHE A 42 -6.23 -7.34 -17.10
CA PHE A 42 -5.38 -6.73 -18.12
C PHE A 42 -5.51 -7.51 -19.45
N PRO A 43 -5.67 -6.84 -20.60
CA PRO A 43 -5.76 -7.53 -21.88
C PRO A 43 -4.46 -8.23 -22.23
N VAL A 44 -4.57 -9.40 -22.85
CA VAL A 44 -3.40 -10.14 -23.34
C VAL A 44 -2.97 -9.53 -24.68
N VAL A 45 -1.82 -8.87 -24.67
CA VAL A 45 -1.21 -8.23 -25.84
C VAL A 45 0.13 -8.90 -26.13
N LEU A 46 0.31 -9.34 -27.38
CA LEU A 46 1.55 -9.92 -27.88
C LEU A 46 2.25 -8.93 -28.81
N VAL A 47 3.54 -8.74 -28.54
CA VAL A 47 4.38 -7.73 -29.15
C VAL A 47 5.65 -8.40 -29.72
N ASP A 48 6.09 -7.95 -30.89
CA ASP A 48 7.34 -8.40 -31.52
C ASP A 48 8.57 -7.73 -30.88
N LYS A 49 9.78 -8.09 -31.33
CA LYS A 49 11.04 -7.45 -30.91
C LYS A 49 11.08 -5.94 -31.18
N ASP A 50 10.41 -5.50 -32.24
CA ASP A 50 10.33 -4.09 -32.64
C ASP A 50 9.18 -3.32 -31.94
N GLU A 51 8.64 -3.88 -30.85
CA GLU A 51 7.53 -3.29 -30.07
C GLU A 51 6.20 -3.13 -30.85
N ILE A 52 6.09 -3.77 -32.01
CA ILE A 52 4.88 -3.79 -32.82
C ILE A 52 3.92 -4.84 -32.27
N VAL A 53 2.66 -4.44 -32.02
CA VAL A 53 1.60 -5.36 -31.64
C VAL A 53 1.29 -6.28 -32.82
N ARG A 54 1.47 -7.60 -32.63
CA ARG A 54 1.25 -8.60 -33.69
C ARG A 54 0.01 -9.45 -33.44
N ALA A 55 -0.41 -9.59 -32.18
CA ALA A 55 -1.63 -10.31 -31.86
C ALA A 55 -2.27 -9.80 -30.56
N ASP A 56 -3.58 -9.60 -30.60
CA ASP A 56 -4.47 -9.68 -29.45
C ASP A 56 -5.22 -11.02 -29.52
N VAL A 57 -5.36 -11.70 -28.39
CA VAL A 57 -5.91 -13.08 -28.36
C VAL A 57 -7.44 -13.06 -28.36
N PRO A 58 -8.06 -13.82 -29.28
CA PRO A 58 -9.05 -14.84 -28.88
C PRO A 58 -8.52 -16.28 -28.98
N PHE A 59 -7.28 -16.54 -29.43
CA PHE A 59 -6.71 -17.89 -29.57
C PHE A 59 -5.66 -18.31 -28.50
N ARG A 60 -5.85 -19.49 -27.88
CA ARG A 60 -5.09 -20.08 -26.73
C ARG A 60 -5.03 -19.24 -25.44
N ARG A 61 -6.18 -18.69 -25.05
CA ARG A 61 -6.39 -17.86 -23.83
C ARG A 61 -5.68 -18.39 -22.58
N ALA A 62 -5.70 -19.70 -22.32
CA ALA A 62 -5.22 -20.21 -21.03
C ALA A 62 -3.70 -20.05 -20.83
N LYS A 63 -2.88 -20.38 -21.85
CA LYS A 63 -1.41 -20.29 -21.72
C LYS A 63 -0.91 -18.85 -21.80
N SER A 64 -1.48 -18.05 -22.70
CA SER A 64 -1.10 -16.64 -22.84
C SER A 64 -1.52 -15.80 -21.65
N LYS A 65 -2.70 -16.05 -21.03
CA LYS A 65 -3.11 -15.40 -19.78
C LYS A 65 -2.18 -15.74 -18.61
N ARG A 66 -1.78 -17.01 -18.45
CA ARG A 66 -0.83 -17.39 -17.38
C ARG A 66 0.54 -16.76 -17.59
N ALA A 67 1.02 -16.72 -18.83
CA ALA A 67 2.25 -16.05 -19.19
C ALA A 67 2.18 -14.51 -19.09
N GLN A 68 1.02 -13.91 -18.87
CA GLN A 68 0.91 -12.48 -18.55
C GLN A 68 1.35 -12.17 -17.12
N LEU A 69 1.17 -13.13 -16.21
CA LEU A 69 1.46 -12.99 -14.78
C LEU A 69 2.92 -13.26 -14.43
N GLY A 70 3.64 -13.97 -15.28
CA GLY A 70 5.01 -14.38 -14.97
C GLY A 70 5.42 -15.67 -15.66
N GLU A 71 6.30 -16.38 -14.98
CA GLU A 71 6.62 -17.77 -15.28
C GLU A 71 5.41 -18.66 -15.01
N SER A 72 5.26 -19.71 -15.83
CA SER A 72 4.11 -20.62 -15.71
C SER A 72 4.44 -21.79 -14.79
N PHE A 73 3.57 -22.02 -13.82
CA PHE A 73 3.65 -23.15 -12.90
C PHE A 73 2.38 -24.02 -12.98
N GLU A 74 2.54 -25.29 -12.62
CA GLU A 74 1.44 -26.19 -12.32
C GLU A 74 1.02 -26.01 -10.86
N LEU A 75 -0.28 -25.80 -10.63
CA LEU A 75 -0.83 -25.51 -9.31
C LEU A 75 -1.89 -26.55 -8.95
N ASP A 76 -1.74 -27.19 -7.78
CA ASP A 76 -2.77 -28.04 -7.19
C ASP A 76 -3.81 -27.16 -6.49
N ARG A 77 -5.03 -27.22 -7.01
CA ARG A 77 -6.19 -26.45 -6.50
C ARG A 77 -7.18 -27.32 -5.74
N ALA A 78 -7.09 -28.64 -5.89
CA ALA A 78 -8.07 -29.57 -5.33
C ALA A 78 -7.86 -29.74 -3.82
N THR A 79 -6.62 -29.79 -3.37
CA THR A 79 -6.28 -30.01 -1.95
C THR A 79 -6.87 -28.94 -1.04
N LEU A 80 -6.78 -27.66 -1.42
CA LEU A 80 -7.25 -26.54 -0.59
C LEU A 80 -8.59 -25.95 -1.04
N LYS A 81 -9.19 -26.46 -2.12
CA LYS A 81 -10.37 -25.86 -2.78
C LYS A 81 -10.13 -24.37 -3.08
N SER A 82 -8.99 -24.07 -3.70
CA SER A 82 -8.54 -22.71 -3.93
C SER A 82 -9.45 -21.94 -4.90
N ASP A 83 -9.70 -20.65 -4.66
CA ASP A 83 -10.76 -19.87 -5.32
C ASP A 83 -10.32 -19.00 -6.52
N ASP A 84 -9.07 -19.15 -6.98
CA ASP A 84 -8.47 -18.43 -8.12
C ASP A 84 -8.34 -16.90 -7.93
N VAL A 85 -8.36 -16.43 -6.67
CA VAL A 85 -8.19 -15.01 -6.31
C VAL A 85 -6.88 -14.81 -5.56
N PHE A 86 -6.03 -13.87 -6.02
CA PHE A 86 -4.76 -13.58 -5.36
C PHE A 86 -4.94 -13.06 -3.92
N ARG A 87 -4.04 -13.47 -3.03
CA ARG A 87 -3.99 -13.03 -1.64
C ARG A 87 -2.71 -12.27 -1.35
N SER A 88 -2.78 -11.36 -0.38
CA SER A 88 -1.62 -10.61 0.10
C SER A 88 -0.70 -11.49 0.94
N SER A 89 0.61 -11.27 0.85
CA SER A 89 1.60 -11.99 1.67
C SER A 89 1.65 -11.49 3.12
N PRO A 90 2.24 -12.26 4.06
CA PRO A 90 2.48 -11.82 5.43
C PRO A 90 3.29 -10.51 5.52
N ARG A 91 4.16 -10.24 4.54
CA ARG A 91 4.91 -8.98 4.46
C ARG A 91 3.96 -7.79 4.32
N SER A 92 2.94 -7.90 3.47
CA SER A 92 1.93 -6.85 3.30
C SER A 92 1.14 -6.63 4.58
N SER A 93 0.66 -7.72 5.20
CA SER A 93 -0.10 -7.65 6.45
C SER A 93 0.71 -7.01 7.57
N PHE A 94 1.98 -7.37 7.69
CA PHE A 94 2.91 -6.77 8.65
C PHE A 94 3.06 -5.27 8.41
N THR A 95 3.35 -4.85 7.18
CA THR A 95 3.53 -3.44 6.84
C THR A 95 2.26 -2.63 7.10
N PHE A 96 1.10 -3.11 6.63
CA PHE A 96 -0.18 -2.44 6.83
C PHE A 96 -0.51 -2.28 8.33
N GLY A 97 -0.34 -3.34 9.11
CA GLY A 97 -0.56 -3.29 10.55
C GLY A 97 0.36 -2.29 11.24
N HIS A 98 1.67 -2.34 10.97
CA HIS A 98 2.65 -1.47 11.63
C HIS A 98 2.46 0.00 11.26
N VAL A 99 2.18 0.31 10.00
CA VAL A 99 1.91 1.69 9.56
C VAL A 99 0.65 2.23 10.25
N SER A 100 -0.41 1.43 10.30
CA SER A 100 -1.67 1.81 10.95
C SER A 100 -1.47 2.05 12.45
N PHE A 101 -0.79 1.13 13.15
CA PHE A 101 -0.51 1.30 14.57
C PHE A 101 0.44 2.47 14.83
N ALA A 102 1.52 2.64 14.07
CA ALA A 102 2.44 3.77 14.21
C ALA A 102 1.70 5.11 14.11
N LEU A 103 0.75 5.22 13.19
CA LEU A 103 -0.11 6.40 13.06
C LEU A 103 -0.99 6.63 14.29
N LEU A 104 -1.60 5.57 14.83
CA LEU A 104 -2.38 5.66 16.08
C LEU A 104 -1.49 6.07 17.27
N PHE A 105 -0.29 5.52 17.37
CA PHE A 105 0.67 5.87 18.42
C PHE A 105 1.18 7.31 18.29
N LEU A 106 1.31 7.83 17.08
CA LEU A 106 1.62 9.25 16.85
C LEU A 106 0.53 10.14 17.44
N PHE A 107 -0.75 9.90 17.12
CA PHE A 107 -1.86 10.67 17.69
C PHE A 107 -1.95 10.51 19.21
N ARG A 108 -1.71 9.30 19.72
CA ARG A 108 -1.63 9.05 21.16
C ARG A 108 -0.53 9.90 21.81
N HIS A 109 0.64 10.01 21.20
CA HIS A 109 1.74 10.81 21.72
C HIS A 109 1.42 12.31 21.69
N ILE A 110 0.90 12.80 20.56
CA ILE A 110 0.46 14.20 20.40
C ILE A 110 -0.69 14.54 21.36
N TRP A 111 -1.50 13.57 21.76
CA TRP A 111 -2.55 13.77 22.76
C TRP A 111 -2.00 13.81 24.19
N HIS A 112 -1.19 12.81 24.59
CA HIS A 112 -0.72 12.71 25.97
C HIS A 112 0.40 13.69 26.32
N GLY A 113 1.22 14.11 25.36
CA GLY A 113 2.30 15.08 25.57
C GLY A 113 1.79 16.41 26.11
N PRO A 114 0.92 17.14 25.36
CA PRO A 114 0.31 18.37 25.81
C PRO A 114 -0.52 18.21 27.10
N ARG A 115 -1.23 17.11 27.30
CA ARG A 115 -1.98 16.88 28.54
C ARG A 115 -1.09 16.75 29.78
N THR A 116 0.15 16.30 29.59
CA THR A 116 1.15 16.27 30.67
C THR A 116 1.71 17.66 30.93
N LEU A 117 2.00 18.44 29.88
CA LEU A 117 2.59 19.77 29.99
C LEU A 117 1.62 20.85 30.46
N PHE A 118 0.41 20.87 29.90
CA PHE A 118 -0.65 21.87 30.14
C PHE A 118 -1.75 21.30 31.05
N ARG A 119 -1.33 20.55 32.08
CA ARG A 119 -2.26 19.91 33.01
C ARG A 119 -3.05 20.92 33.85
N ASP A 120 -2.40 22.02 34.19
CA ASP A 120 -2.92 23.17 34.94
C ASP A 120 -4.08 23.86 34.23
N VAL A 121 -3.99 24.02 32.91
CA VAL A 121 -5.04 24.66 32.08
C VAL A 121 -5.92 23.64 31.35
N PHE A 122 -5.91 22.37 31.77
CA PHE A 122 -6.60 21.31 31.04
C PHE A 122 -8.13 21.45 31.07
N THR A 123 -8.68 21.91 32.19
CA THR A 123 -10.13 22.06 32.37
C THR A 123 -10.64 23.45 32.03
N ASP A 124 -9.83 24.49 32.27
CA ASP A 124 -10.16 25.87 31.93
C ASP A 124 -8.91 26.77 32.02
N ILE A 125 -9.02 28.01 31.55
CA ILE A 125 -7.99 29.06 31.67
C ILE A 125 -8.35 30.00 32.82
N ASP A 126 -7.37 30.69 33.40
CA ASP A 126 -7.60 31.75 34.40
C ASP A 126 -8.47 32.87 33.80
N PRO A 127 -9.63 33.21 34.41
CA PRO A 127 -10.51 34.26 33.90
C PRO A 127 -9.90 35.68 33.96
N ASP A 128 -8.86 35.91 34.77
CA ASP A 128 -8.25 37.25 34.95
C ASP A 128 -6.98 37.47 34.08
N LEU A 129 -6.84 36.73 32.96
CA LEU A 129 -5.62 36.72 32.13
C LEU A 129 -5.47 37.92 31.17
N ASP A 130 -6.48 38.79 31.06
CA ASP A 130 -6.59 39.80 30.00
C ASP A 130 -5.37 40.72 29.86
N ALA A 131 -4.80 41.20 30.97
CA ALA A 131 -3.66 42.11 30.92
C ALA A 131 -2.40 41.45 30.33
N GLN A 132 -2.22 40.14 30.47
CA GLN A 132 -1.01 39.41 29.99
C GLN A 132 -1.03 39.13 28.49
N VAL A 133 -2.21 39.13 27.87
CA VAL A 133 -2.37 38.88 26.43
C VAL A 133 -2.40 40.17 25.60
N GLU A 134 -2.40 41.34 26.25
CA GLU A 134 -2.33 42.64 25.57
C GLU A 134 -1.01 42.81 24.80
N PHE A 135 -1.11 43.19 23.53
CA PHE A 135 0.04 43.39 22.66
C PHE A 135 0.94 44.53 23.18
N GLY A 136 2.22 44.22 23.40
CA GLY A 136 3.23 45.20 23.78
C GLY A 136 3.20 45.66 25.23
N ALA A 137 2.34 45.07 26.08
CA ALA A 137 2.27 45.38 27.52
C ALA A 137 3.52 44.93 28.31
N PHE A 138 4.15 43.83 27.88
CA PHE A 138 5.34 43.25 28.52
C PHE A 138 6.50 43.17 27.53
N GLN A 139 7.74 43.26 28.05
CA GLN A 139 8.95 43.03 27.25
C GLN A 139 9.14 41.54 26.93
N LYS A 140 8.62 40.63 27.77
CA LYS A 140 8.67 39.18 27.59
C LYS A 140 7.28 38.56 27.79
N LEU A 141 6.85 37.72 26.85
CA LEU A 141 5.55 37.05 26.90
C LEU A 141 5.49 36.05 28.07
N GLY A 142 4.39 36.06 28.82
CA GLY A 142 4.17 35.16 29.96
C GLY A 142 4.98 35.50 31.22
N ASP A 143 5.61 36.68 31.29
CA ASP A 143 6.40 37.11 32.46
C ASP A 143 5.88 38.46 33.01
N PRO A 144 5.06 38.44 34.09
CA PRO A 144 4.42 39.64 34.62
C PRO A 144 5.41 40.65 35.22
N THR A 145 6.66 40.25 35.48
CA THR A 145 7.69 41.14 36.04
C THR A 145 8.27 42.10 35.01
N THR A 146 8.01 41.86 33.72
CA THR A 146 8.64 42.59 32.61
C THR A 146 7.73 43.66 31.99
N ARG A 147 6.80 44.23 32.78
CA ARG A 147 5.85 45.24 32.28
C ARG A 147 6.60 46.45 31.75
N ARG A 148 6.27 46.85 30.52
CA ARG A 148 6.92 47.98 29.86
C ARG A 148 6.51 49.29 30.55
N GLN A 149 7.48 50.08 30.99
CA GLN A 149 7.21 51.43 31.46
C GLN A 149 6.92 52.32 30.24
N VAL A 150 5.83 53.08 30.31
CA VAL A 150 5.54 54.13 29.33
C VAL A 150 6.57 55.24 29.58
N VAL A 151 7.43 55.48 28.58
CA VAL A 151 8.26 56.69 28.52
C VAL A 151 7.45 57.81 27.89
#